data_AF-A0A7J8P6C8-F1
#
_entry.id   AF-A0A7J8P6C8-F1
#
_cell.length_a   1.000
_cell.length_b   1.000
_cell.length_c   1.000
_cell.angle_alpha   90.00
_cell.angle_beta   90.00
_cell.angle_gamma   90.00
#
_symmetry.space_group_name_H-M   'P 1'
#
loop_
_entity.id
_entity.type
_entity.pdbx_description
1 polymer ?
#
loop_
_entity_poly.entity_id
_entity_poly.type
_entity_poly.pdbx_seq_one_letter_code
_entity_poly.pdbx_strand_id
1 'polypeptide(L)'
;MLFHYDGIVDEWKHFEWCDKVIHVSARNQTKWWFAKRFLHPDIVSEYSYIFLWDEDLGVEHFHPKVYMSIIEHEGLEISQPALDRSKSEVHHQITARESKSIVHRTAFKPGANGKHCDAHSKGPPCT
;
A
#
# COMPACT_ATOMS: atom_id res chain seq x y z
N MET A 1 -3.09 -9.78 11.48
CA MET A 1 -1.84 -10.59 11.44
C MET A 1 -0.67 -9.62 11.40
N LEU A 2 0.38 -9.85 12.16
CA LEU A 2 1.56 -9.00 12.23
C LEU A 2 2.80 -9.80 11.78
N PHE A 3 3.54 -9.26 10.83
CA PHE A 3 4.72 -9.89 10.22
C PHE A 3 6.00 -9.29 10.80
N HIS A 4 6.92 -10.15 11.26
CA HIS A 4 8.20 -9.76 11.85
C HIS A 4 9.35 -10.20 10.93
N TYR A 5 10.05 -9.24 10.32
CA TYR A 5 11.14 -9.49 9.37
C TYR A 5 12.52 -9.58 10.04
N ASP A 6 12.68 -9.00 11.22
CA ASP A 6 13.90 -8.97 12.05
C ASP A 6 13.92 -10.09 13.11
N GLY A 7 12.76 -10.65 13.41
CA GLY A 7 12.54 -11.65 14.44
C GLY A 7 12.35 -11.08 15.84
N ILE A 8 12.13 -9.78 16.00
CA ILE A 8 11.84 -9.12 17.27
C ILE A 8 10.32 -9.08 17.49
N VAL A 9 9.77 -10.17 18.02
CA VAL A 9 8.30 -10.30 18.19
C VAL A 9 7.76 -9.45 19.35
N ASP A 10 8.62 -9.17 20.33
CA ASP A 10 8.22 -8.61 21.62
C ASP A 10 8.10 -7.08 21.63
N GLU A 11 8.57 -6.38 20.59
CA GLU A 11 8.56 -4.91 20.52
C GLU A 11 7.13 -4.34 20.61
N TRP A 12 6.15 -5.08 20.12
CA TRP A 12 4.74 -4.67 20.05
C TRP A 12 3.92 -5.06 21.31
N LYS A 13 4.52 -5.73 22.30
CA LYS A 13 3.82 -6.24 23.51
C LYS A 13 3.14 -5.16 24.35
N HIS A 14 3.56 -3.91 24.21
CA HIS A 14 2.97 -2.80 24.93
C HIS A 14 1.58 -2.39 24.40
N PHE A 15 1.19 -2.87 23.22
CA PHE A 15 -0.13 -2.62 22.65
C PHE A 15 -1.15 -3.70 23.04
N GLU A 16 -2.34 -3.28 23.49
CA GLU A 16 -3.41 -4.20 23.90
C GLU A 16 -3.91 -5.13 22.78
N TRP A 17 -3.73 -4.74 21.52
CA TRP A 17 -4.14 -5.57 20.37
C TRP A 17 -3.12 -6.66 20.04
N CYS A 18 -1.90 -6.58 20.58
CA CYS A 18 -0.80 -7.51 20.29
C CYS A 18 -1.23 -8.97 20.56
N ASP A 19 -1.85 -9.23 21.71
CA ASP A 19 -2.30 -10.58 22.08
C ASP A 19 -3.53 -11.07 21.29
N LYS A 20 -4.13 -10.21 20.47
CA LYS A 20 -5.35 -10.52 19.68
C LYS A 20 -5.03 -10.84 18.22
N VAL A 21 -3.77 -10.73 17.79
CA VAL A 21 -3.38 -10.96 16.40
C VAL A 21 -2.44 -12.15 16.27
N ILE A 22 -2.44 -12.78 15.10
CA ILE A 22 -1.45 -13.82 14.78
C ILE A 22 -0.13 -13.13 14.43
N HIS A 23 0.93 -13.50 15.14
CA HIS A 23 2.31 -13.09 14.86
C HIS A 23 2.98 -14.14 13.97
N VAL A 24 3.63 -13.70 12.90
CA VAL A 24 4.44 -14.57 12.04
C VAL A 24 5.82 -13.95 11.89
N SER A 25 6.86 -14.72 12.23
CA SER A 25 8.25 -14.28 12.17
C SER A 25 9.03 -15.11 11.15
N ALA A 26 9.64 -14.45 10.17
CA ALA A 26 10.52 -15.08 9.21
C ALA A 26 11.64 -14.11 8.84
N ARG A 27 12.85 -14.41 9.32
CA ARG A 27 14.02 -13.54 9.12
C ARG A 27 14.38 -13.42 7.63
N ASN A 28 14.81 -12.22 7.24
CA ASN A 28 15.28 -11.90 5.90
C ASN A 28 14.24 -12.15 4.79
N GLN A 29 12.95 -11.97 5.10
CA GLN A 29 11.86 -12.06 4.12
C GLN A 29 11.23 -10.69 3.89
N THR A 30 10.74 -10.47 2.67
CA THR A 30 10.07 -9.21 2.30
C THR A 30 8.57 -9.26 2.59
N LYS A 31 7.93 -8.10 2.69
CA LYS A 31 6.47 -7.96 2.87
C LYS A 31 5.65 -8.84 1.91
N TRP A 32 6.03 -8.87 0.62
CA TRP A 32 5.36 -9.68 -0.40
C TRP A 32 5.56 -11.19 -0.21
N TRP A 33 6.68 -11.61 0.38
CA TRP A 33 6.91 -13.02 0.70
C TRP A 33 5.90 -13.53 1.73
N PHE A 34 5.59 -12.72 2.75
CA PHE A 34 4.55 -13.02 3.73
C PHE A 34 3.16 -12.99 3.09
N ALA A 35 2.83 -11.93 2.36
CA ALA A 35 1.54 -11.79 1.71
C ALA A 35 1.20 -13.02 0.85
N LYS A 36 2.13 -13.47 0.01
CA LYS A 36 1.95 -14.65 -0.86
C LYS A 36 1.72 -15.97 -0.10
N ARG A 37 2.20 -16.10 1.15
CA ARG A 37 2.12 -17.34 1.93
C ARG A 37 0.96 -17.38 2.92
N PHE A 38 0.61 -16.22 3.48
CA PHE A 38 -0.33 -16.15 4.59
C PHE A 38 -1.67 -15.51 4.22
N LEU A 39 -1.75 -14.78 3.11
CA LEU A 39 -3.02 -14.30 2.55
C LEU A 39 -3.64 -15.36 1.63
N HIS A 40 -3.88 -16.56 2.19
CA HIS A 40 -4.52 -17.64 1.45
C HIS A 40 -5.97 -17.27 1.10
N PRO A 41 -6.48 -17.57 -0.12
CA PRO A 41 -7.85 -17.26 -0.52
C PRO A 41 -8.91 -17.66 0.52
N ASP A 42 -8.82 -18.88 1.06
CA ASP A 42 -9.76 -19.40 2.08
C ASP A 42 -9.76 -18.62 3.41
N ILE A 43 -8.74 -17.81 3.66
CA ILE A 43 -8.67 -16.94 4.84
C ILE A 43 -9.18 -15.55 4.49
N VAL A 44 -8.75 -15.04 3.33
CA VAL A 44 -9.00 -13.64 2.98
C VAL A 44 -10.34 -13.40 2.28
N SER A 45 -11.00 -14.46 1.79
CA SER A 45 -12.32 -14.38 1.15
C SER A 45 -13.42 -13.83 2.06
N GLU A 46 -13.24 -13.96 3.38
CA GLU A 46 -14.16 -13.43 4.39
C GLU A 46 -14.03 -11.91 4.58
N TYR A 47 -13.01 -11.29 3.99
CA TYR A 47 -12.74 -9.86 4.12
C TYR A 47 -13.00 -9.14 2.81
N SER A 48 -13.74 -8.02 2.88
CA SER A 48 -13.95 -7.15 1.72
C SER A 48 -12.70 -6.40 1.30
N TYR A 49 -11.80 -6.13 2.26
CA TYR A 49 -10.58 -5.34 2.05
C TYR A 49 -9.43 -5.89 2.86
N ILE A 50 -8.23 -5.78 2.29
CA ILE A 50 -6.97 -6.13 2.95
C ILE A 50 -6.07 -4.91 2.88
N PHE A 51 -5.60 -4.44 4.03
CA PHE A 51 -4.56 -3.42 4.12
C PHE A 51 -3.21 -4.11 4.31
N LEU A 52 -2.28 -3.90 3.38
CA LEU A 52 -0.91 -4.40 3.47
C LEU A 52 0.05 -3.23 3.69
N TRP A 53 0.55 -3.10 4.90
CA TRP A 53 1.21 -1.91 5.43
C TRP A 53 2.59 -2.25 6.00
N ASP A 54 3.55 -1.32 5.85
CA ASP A 54 4.85 -1.36 6.56
C ASP A 54 4.77 -0.60 7.89
N GLU A 55 5.78 -0.77 8.72
CA GLU A 55 5.92 -0.12 10.03
C GLU A 55 6.16 1.40 9.96
N ASP A 56 6.66 1.91 8.85
CA ASP A 56 7.11 3.30 8.68
C ASP A 56 6.03 4.23 8.09
N LEU A 57 4.77 3.81 8.13
CA LEU A 57 3.66 4.56 7.55
C LEU A 57 3.24 5.77 8.41
N GLY A 58 3.30 6.95 7.80
CA GLY A 58 2.63 8.15 8.31
C GLY A 58 1.12 8.08 8.07
N VAL A 59 0.36 7.79 9.13
CA VAL A 59 -1.12 7.63 9.07
C VAL A 59 -1.88 8.80 9.69
N GLU A 60 -1.21 9.89 10.08
CA GLU A 60 -1.82 11.00 10.82
C GLU A 60 -2.96 11.67 10.05
N HIS A 61 -2.88 11.65 8.72
CA HIS A 61 -3.87 12.23 7.80
C HIS A 61 -4.62 11.18 6.99
N PHE A 62 -4.48 9.89 7.36
CA PHE A 62 -5.13 8.80 6.66
C PHE A 62 -6.51 8.52 7.26
N HIS A 63 -7.55 8.62 6.43
CA HIS A 63 -8.93 8.32 6.81
C HIS A 63 -9.42 7.06 6.09
N PRO A 64 -9.40 5.87 6.76
CA PRO A 64 -9.69 4.60 6.09
C PRO A 64 -11.09 4.57 5.46
N LYS A 65 -12.10 5.15 6.11
CA LYS A 65 -13.47 5.20 5.56
C LYS A 65 -13.56 6.01 4.26
N VAL A 66 -12.88 7.16 4.22
CA VAL A 66 -12.84 8.01 3.01
C VAL A 66 -12.08 7.30 1.91
N TYR A 67 -10.94 6.69 2.24
CA TYR A 67 -10.14 5.92 1.31
C TYR A 67 -10.93 4.75 0.70
N MET A 68 -11.64 3.98 1.52
CA MET A 68 -12.50 2.90 1.05
C MET A 68 -13.62 3.40 0.15
N SER A 69 -14.29 4.51 0.49
CA SER A 69 -15.34 5.07 -0.39
C SER A 69 -14.81 5.50 -1.77
N ILE A 70 -13.56 5.97 -1.84
CA ILE A 70 -12.91 6.32 -3.11
C ILE A 70 -12.63 5.04 -3.91
N ILE A 71 -12.06 4.01 -3.26
CA ILE A 71 -11.77 2.73 -3.91
C ILE A 71 -13.02 2.08 -4.48
N GLU A 72 -14.10 2.04 -3.70
CA GLU A 72 -15.39 1.49 -4.10
C GLU A 72 -15.98 2.25 -5.28
N HIS A 73 -16.03 3.57 -5.20
CA HIS A 73 -16.52 4.43 -6.28
C HIS A 73 -15.74 4.25 -7.59
N GLU A 74 -14.42 4.08 -7.48
CA GLU A 74 -13.50 4.01 -8.61
C GLU A 74 -13.28 2.60 -9.14
N GLY A 75 -13.87 1.59 -8.50
CA GLY A 75 -13.74 0.17 -8.85
C GLY A 75 -12.30 -0.34 -8.82
N LEU A 76 -11.51 0.11 -7.84
CA LEU A 76 -10.08 -0.25 -7.75
C LEU A 76 -9.88 -1.54 -6.94
N GLU A 77 -9.34 -2.57 -7.57
CA GLU A 77 -8.98 -3.82 -6.87
C GLU A 77 -7.70 -3.66 -6.02
N ILE A 78 -6.76 -2.84 -6.50
CA ILE A 78 -5.48 -2.56 -5.84
C ILE A 78 -5.21 -1.07 -5.95
N SER A 79 -4.85 -0.45 -4.83
CA SER A 79 -4.56 0.99 -4.76
C SER A 79 -3.58 1.29 -3.63
N GLN A 80 -2.91 2.43 -3.74
CA GLN A 80 -2.05 2.98 -2.71
C GLN A 80 -2.49 4.43 -2.41
N PRO A 81 -2.56 4.85 -1.13
CA PRO A 81 -2.72 6.26 -0.79
C PRO A 81 -1.55 7.10 -1.35
N ALA A 82 -1.85 8.34 -1.75
CA ALA A 82 -0.83 9.22 -2.28
C ALA A 82 0.07 9.77 -1.16
N LEU A 83 1.37 9.85 -1.45
CA LEU A 83 2.42 10.31 -0.55
C LEU A 83 2.57 11.84 -0.60
N ASP A 84 2.75 12.46 0.57
CA ASP A 84 3.05 13.88 0.67
C ASP A 84 4.53 14.13 0.35
N ARG A 85 4.80 14.83 -0.75
CA ARG A 85 6.17 15.16 -1.21
C ARG A 85 7.00 15.93 -0.17
N SER A 86 6.35 16.61 0.77
CA SER A 86 7.04 17.38 1.81
C SER A 86 7.41 16.54 3.04
N LYS A 87 6.82 15.35 3.19
CA LYS A 87 6.96 14.50 4.38
C LYS A 87 7.53 13.12 4.11
N SER A 88 7.56 12.68 2.85
CA SER A 88 7.95 11.34 2.47
C SER A 88 8.82 11.34 1.22
N GLU A 89 9.72 10.38 1.13
CA GLU A 89 10.46 10.11 -0.10
C GLU A 89 9.50 9.55 -1.16
N VAL A 90 9.57 10.09 -2.37
CA VAL A 90 8.72 9.69 -3.50
C VAL A 90 9.59 9.03 -4.56
N HIS A 91 9.61 7.70 -4.59
CA HIS A 91 10.33 6.93 -5.62
C HIS A 91 9.60 6.90 -6.96
N HIS A 92 8.26 6.93 -6.96
CA HIS A 92 7.44 6.89 -8.16
C HIS A 92 6.53 8.12 -8.23
N GLN A 93 6.58 8.87 -9.34
CA GLN A 93 5.80 10.11 -9.45
C GLN A 93 4.28 9.87 -9.37
N ILE A 94 3.81 8.70 -9.82
CA ILE A 94 2.40 8.30 -9.73
C ILE A 94 1.88 8.19 -8.29
N THR A 95 2.76 7.94 -7.32
CA THR A 95 2.37 7.83 -5.91
C THR A 95 2.40 9.18 -5.20
N ALA A 96 2.82 10.26 -5.86
CA ALA A 96 2.85 11.58 -5.25
C ALA A 96 1.46 12.19 -5.20
N ARG A 97 1.12 12.83 -4.07
CA ARG A 97 -0.14 13.56 -3.92
C ARG A 97 -0.23 14.75 -4.87
N GLU A 98 -1.34 14.86 -5.59
CA GLU A 98 -1.74 16.09 -6.32
C GLU A 98 -3.01 16.64 -5.67
N SER A 99 -3.00 17.93 -5.34
CA SER A 99 -4.08 18.59 -4.59
C SER A 99 -5.39 18.78 -5.38
N LYS A 100 -5.37 18.56 -6.70
CA LYS A 100 -6.50 18.79 -7.60
C LYS A 100 -7.14 17.50 -8.13
N SER A 101 -6.69 16.34 -7.65
CA SER A 101 -7.22 15.04 -8.07
C SER A 101 -7.57 14.18 -6.85
N ILE A 102 -8.59 13.33 -7.02
CA ILE A 102 -8.98 12.32 -6.02
C ILE A 102 -8.26 10.99 -6.30
N VAL A 103 -8.06 10.65 -7.58
CA VAL A 103 -7.39 9.42 -8.02
C VAL A 103 -6.46 9.70 -9.19
N HIS A 104 -5.30 9.05 -9.17
CA HIS A 104 -4.29 9.14 -10.20
C HIS A 104 -4.14 7.76 -10.82
N ARG A 105 -4.42 7.66 -12.12
CA ARG A 105 -4.29 6.39 -12.87
C ARG A 105 -3.04 6.38 -13.76
N THR A 106 -2.49 7.56 -14.03
CA THR A 106 -1.38 7.76 -14.96
C THR A 106 -0.44 8.81 -14.40
N ALA A 107 0.86 8.55 -14.45
CA ALA A 107 1.87 9.59 -14.30
C ALA A 107 2.47 9.91 -15.68
N PHE A 108 2.50 11.20 -16.00
CA PHE A 108 3.16 11.68 -17.21
C PHE A 108 4.63 11.93 -16.87
N LYS A 109 5.51 11.01 -17.28
CA LYS A 109 6.94 11.34 -17.39
C LYS A 109 7.27 11.73 -18.83
N PRO A 110 8.05 12.80 -19.06
CA PRO A 110 8.84 12.93 -20.27
C PRO A 110 9.83 11.75 -20.27
N GLY A 111 9.62 10.76 -21.13
CA GLY A 111 10.45 9.56 -21.13
C GLY A 111 11.90 9.91 -21.47
N ALA A 112 12.86 9.36 -20.71
CA ALA A 112 14.29 9.47 -21.00
C ALA A 112 14.74 8.78 -22.30
N ASN A 113 13.81 8.17 -23.07
CA ASN A 113 14.06 7.44 -24.31
C ASN A 113 12.82 7.46 -25.26
N GLY A 114 12.01 8.52 -25.24
CA GLY A 114 10.88 8.67 -26.18
C GLY A 114 9.64 7.82 -25.92
N LYS A 115 9.58 7.05 -24.83
CA LYS A 115 8.31 6.47 -24.34
C LYS A 115 7.47 7.58 -23.71
N HIS A 116 6.52 8.10 -24.49
CA HIS A 116 5.50 9.01 -24.01
C HIS A 116 4.30 8.22 -23.48
N CYS A 117 3.93 8.51 -22.24
CA CYS A 117 2.65 8.10 -21.69
C CYS A 117 1.63 9.17 -22.03
N ASP A 118 0.49 8.74 -22.53
CA ASP A 118 -0.61 9.61 -22.95
C ASP A 118 -1.92 9.21 -22.24
N ALA A 119 -2.99 9.96 -22.50
CA ALA A 119 -4.30 9.69 -21.91
C ALA A 119 -4.92 8.34 -22.34
N HIS A 120 -4.34 7.66 -23.34
CA HIS A 120 -4.79 6.36 -23.83
C HIS A 120 -3.97 5.20 -23.27
N SER A 121 -2.94 5.49 -22.47
CA SER A 121 -2.07 4.49 -21.85
C SER A 121 -2.80 3.81 -20.69
N LYS A 122 -3.26 2.57 -20.92
CA LYS A 122 -4.10 1.80 -19.98
C LYS A 122 -3.32 0.82 -19.08
N GLY A 123 -2.01 0.68 -19.25
CA GLY A 123 -1.20 -0.31 -18.54
C GLY A 123 -0.01 0.30 -17.78
N PRO A 124 0.35 -0.24 -16.61
CA PRO A 124 1.68 -0.01 -16.04
C PRO A 124 2.78 -0.59 -16.97
N PRO A 125 4.00 -0.01 -17.06
CA PRO A 125 4.57 1.06 -16.24
C PRO A 125 4.70 2.36 -17.06
N CYS A 126 3.63 3.14 -17.10
CA CYS A 126 3.77 4.56 -17.32
C CYS A 126 4.24 5.22 -16.02
N THR A 127 5.49 4.93 -15.65
CA THR A 127 6.16 5.51 -14.47
C THR A 127 6.99 6.70 -14.82
#